data_AF-A0A8T4D4U6-F1
#
_entry.id   AF-A0A8T4D4U6-F1
#
_cell.length_a   1.000
_cell.length_b   1.000
_cell.length_c   1.000
_cell.angle_alpha   90.00
_cell.angle_beta   90.00
_cell.angle_gamma   90.00
#
_symmetry.space_group_name_H-M   'P 1'
#
loop_
_entity.id
_entity.type
_entity.pdbx_description
1 polymer ?
#
loop_
_entity_poly.entity_id
_entity_poly.type
_entity_poly.pdbx_seq_one_letter_code
_entity_poly.pdbx_strand_id
1 'polypeptide(L)'
;MSLKRAFMNRIRGWLPKGYNFTLADKMSKPRWWKPLWAVTIVGIIVSTLFSFLIFHVPVERAILGLVLSLLCVSFAYYIRVRPSMKMNRGLYVLLGITPIGFSLWMVLALSGLGRWLTNMVGAFPSLIIGWVVCFSIGALIGDWIGKRRNYHLPLSP
;
A
#
# COMPACT_ATOMS: atom_id res chain seq x y z
N MET A 1 6.53 -34.84 26.15
CA MET A 1 6.79 -34.18 24.83
C MET A 1 7.70 -32.98 25.08
N SER A 2 8.87 -32.84 24.44
CA SER A 2 9.84 -31.78 24.83
C SER A 2 9.45 -30.40 24.29
N LEU A 3 9.62 -29.36 25.12
CA LEU A 3 9.28 -27.97 24.81
C LEU A 3 9.92 -27.47 23.50
N LYS A 4 11.14 -27.94 23.21
CA LYS A 4 11.87 -27.69 21.96
C LYS A 4 11.12 -28.20 20.73
N ARG A 5 10.45 -29.36 20.83
CA ARG A 5 9.65 -29.95 19.75
C ARG A 5 8.36 -29.17 19.49
N ALA A 6 7.70 -28.70 20.55
CA ALA A 6 6.52 -27.83 20.43
C ALA A 6 6.88 -26.49 19.77
N PHE A 7 8.00 -25.88 20.16
CA PHE A 7 8.48 -24.63 19.57
C PHE A 7 8.92 -24.80 18.11
N MET A 8 9.65 -25.86 17.77
CA MET A 8 10.03 -26.15 16.38
C MET A 8 8.82 -26.45 15.49
N ASN A 9 7.79 -27.13 16.00
CA ASN A 9 6.57 -27.36 15.22
C ASN A 9 5.79 -26.06 15.01
N ARG A 10 5.78 -25.16 16.00
CA ARG A 10 5.21 -23.81 15.86
C ARG A 10 5.98 -22.98 14.82
N ILE A 11 7.31 -23.07 14.78
CA ILE A 11 8.15 -22.37 13.78
C ILE A 11 8.06 -23.03 12.39
N ARG A 12 7.97 -24.36 12.28
CA ARG A 12 7.82 -25.04 10.98
C ARG A 12 6.49 -24.73 10.32
N GLY A 13 5.43 -24.49 11.11
CA GLY A 13 4.18 -23.95 10.58
C GLY A 13 4.31 -22.52 10.02
N TRP A 14 5.37 -21.79 10.41
CA TRP A 14 5.69 -20.44 9.93
C TRP A 14 6.67 -20.41 8.76
N LEU A 15 7.40 -21.51 8.51
CA LEU A 15 8.28 -21.62 7.36
C LEU A 15 7.43 -21.95 6.12
N PRO A 16 7.41 -21.11 5.08
CA PRO A 16 6.66 -21.39 3.87
C PRO A 16 7.18 -22.70 3.27
N LYS A 17 6.30 -23.69 3.14
CA LYS A 17 6.57 -24.92 2.39
C LYS A 17 7.13 -24.51 1.01
N GLY A 18 8.23 -25.13 0.62
CA GLY A 18 8.90 -24.86 -0.66
C GLY A 18 7.89 -24.77 -1.79
N TYR A 19 7.92 -23.66 -2.51
CA TYR A 19 6.97 -23.34 -3.55
C TYR A 19 7.12 -24.31 -4.72
N ASN A 20 6.12 -25.17 -4.93
CA ASN A 20 5.93 -25.85 -6.21
C ASN A 20 5.41 -24.82 -7.21
N PHE A 21 6.32 -24.09 -7.85
CA PHE A 21 6.06 -23.05 -8.85
C PHE A 21 5.32 -23.57 -10.12
N THR A 22 5.16 -24.88 -10.25
CA THR A 22 4.71 -25.55 -11.47
C THR A 22 3.21 -25.54 -11.71
N LEU A 23 2.39 -25.09 -10.75
CA LEU A 23 0.91 -25.11 -10.85
C LEU A 23 0.25 -23.75 -11.10
N ALA A 24 1.02 -22.65 -11.16
CA ALA A 24 0.49 -21.33 -11.54
C ALA A 24 0.46 -21.11 -13.06
N ASP A 25 0.50 -22.20 -13.84
CA ASP A 25 0.50 -22.15 -15.29
C ASP A 25 -0.94 -22.06 -15.81
N LYS A 26 -1.24 -20.91 -16.45
CA LYS A 26 -2.38 -20.65 -17.36
C LYS A 26 -3.76 -20.34 -16.76
N MET A 27 -3.86 -19.53 -15.71
CA MET A 27 -5.08 -18.73 -15.57
C MET A 27 -5.10 -17.62 -16.63
N SER A 28 -5.90 -17.79 -17.67
CA SER A 28 -6.05 -16.81 -18.76
C SER A 28 -6.58 -15.49 -18.17
N LYS A 29 -5.86 -14.39 -18.39
CA LYS A 29 -6.28 -13.06 -17.91
C LYS A 29 -7.66 -12.73 -18.50
N PRO A 30 -8.61 -12.20 -17.70
CA PRO A 30 -9.95 -11.95 -18.21
C PRO A 30 -9.92 -10.84 -19.28
N ARG A 31 -10.56 -11.07 -20.44
CA ARG A 31 -10.49 -10.18 -21.62
C ARG A 31 -10.97 -8.74 -21.35
N TRP A 32 -11.88 -8.56 -20.39
CA TRP A 32 -12.45 -7.28 -19.95
C TRP A 32 -11.47 -6.38 -19.18
N TRP A 33 -10.26 -6.83 -18.90
CA TRP A 33 -9.27 -6.02 -18.20
C TRP A 33 -8.53 -4.99 -19.05
N LYS A 34 -8.36 -5.23 -20.35
CA LYS A 34 -7.76 -4.23 -21.25
C LYS A 34 -8.60 -2.95 -21.32
N PRO A 35 -9.93 -3.00 -21.53
CA PRO A 35 -10.74 -1.79 -21.60
C PRO A 35 -10.78 -1.03 -20.26
N LEU A 36 -10.71 -1.73 -19.11
CA LEU A 36 -10.68 -1.07 -17.80
C LEU A 36 -9.54 -0.04 -17.66
N TRP A 37 -8.32 -0.38 -18.06
CA TRP A 37 -7.19 0.57 -17.99
C TRP A 37 -7.36 1.76 -18.92
N ALA A 38 -7.89 1.53 -20.12
CA ALA A 38 -8.19 2.60 -21.05
C ALA A 38 -9.24 3.56 -20.47
N VAL A 39 -10.32 3.02 -19.89
CA VAL A 39 -11.36 3.81 -19.22
C VAL A 39 -10.79 4.60 -18.05
N THR A 40 -9.89 4.01 -17.23
CA THR A 40 -9.24 4.74 -16.12
C THR A 40 -8.40 5.91 -16.62
N ILE A 41 -7.59 5.72 -17.67
CA ILE A 41 -6.74 6.78 -18.23
C ILE A 41 -7.60 7.91 -18.82
N VAL A 42 -8.64 7.56 -19.57
CA VAL A 42 -9.61 8.54 -20.11
C VAL A 42 -10.31 9.28 -18.97
N GLY A 43 -10.75 8.58 -17.94
CA GLY A 43 -11.38 9.18 -16.77
C GLY A 43 -10.47 10.15 -16.02
N ILE A 44 -9.18 9.85 -15.90
CA ILE A 44 -8.18 10.75 -15.32
C ILE A 44 -8.07 12.04 -16.14
N ILE A 45 -7.92 11.93 -17.46
CA ILE A 45 -7.81 13.09 -18.36
C ILE A 45 -9.05 13.98 -18.26
N VAL A 46 -10.24 13.37 -18.35
CA VAL A 46 -11.52 14.10 -18.24
C VAL A 46 -11.67 14.75 -16.86
N SER A 47 -11.30 14.07 -15.78
CA SER A 47 -11.35 14.60 -14.42
C SER A 47 -10.41 15.79 -14.22
N THR A 48 -9.19 15.74 -14.78
CA THR A 48 -8.25 16.87 -14.75
C THR A 48 -8.80 18.06 -15.54
N LEU A 49 -9.32 17.84 -16.75
CA LEU A 49 -9.96 18.88 -17.57
C LEU A 49 -11.15 19.52 -16.83
N PHE A 50 -12.02 18.71 -16.24
CA PHE A 50 -13.16 19.18 -15.46
C PHE A 50 -12.69 20.01 -14.25
N SER A 51 -11.66 19.54 -13.55
CA SER A 51 -11.12 20.26 -12.39
C SER A 51 -10.52 21.61 -12.76
N PHE A 52 -9.86 21.67 -13.92
CA PHE A 52 -9.33 22.91 -14.47
C PHE A 52 -10.44 23.91 -14.82
N LEU A 53 -11.47 23.46 -15.54
CA LEU A 53 -12.55 24.33 -16.05
C LEU A 53 -13.52 24.79 -14.96
N ILE A 54 -13.91 23.91 -14.03
CA ILE A 54 -14.95 24.21 -13.04
C ILE A 54 -14.35 24.84 -11.79
N PHE A 55 -13.28 24.24 -11.24
CA PHE A 55 -12.69 24.71 -9.98
C PHE A 55 -11.59 25.75 -10.18
N HIS A 56 -11.30 26.14 -11.43
CA HIS A 56 -10.30 27.18 -11.77
C HIS A 56 -8.93 26.87 -11.15
N VAL A 57 -8.58 25.59 -11.08
CA VAL A 57 -7.29 25.14 -10.53
C VAL A 57 -6.18 25.69 -11.42
N PRO A 58 -5.12 26.31 -10.87
CA PRO A 58 -4.01 26.81 -11.68
C PRO A 58 -3.40 25.67 -12.52
N VAL A 59 -3.07 25.97 -13.78
CA VAL A 59 -2.61 25.01 -14.80
C VAL A 59 -1.47 24.12 -14.26
N GLU A 60 -0.52 24.72 -13.54
CA GLU A 60 0.61 24.02 -12.94
C GLU A 60 0.19 22.87 -12.01
N ARG A 61 -0.78 23.12 -11.12
CA ARG A 61 -1.29 22.10 -10.18
C ARG A 61 -2.09 21.03 -10.90
N ALA A 62 -2.85 21.40 -11.93
CA ALA A 62 -3.61 20.46 -12.74
C ALA A 62 -2.67 19.50 -13.49
N ILE A 63 -1.61 20.02 -14.13
CA ILE A 63 -0.59 19.23 -14.83
C ILE A 63 0.14 18.31 -13.84
N LEU A 64 0.56 18.82 -12.68
CA LEU A 64 1.24 18.02 -11.68
C LEU A 64 0.36 16.87 -11.17
N GLY A 65 -0.93 17.13 -10.92
CA GLY A 65 -1.90 16.11 -10.55
C GLY A 65 -2.09 15.05 -11.64
N LEU A 66 -2.16 15.47 -12.90
CA LEU A 66 -2.26 14.56 -14.05
C LEU A 66 -1.03 13.64 -14.15
N VAL A 67 0.18 14.21 -14.11
CA VAL A 67 1.43 13.43 -14.17
C VAL A 67 1.50 12.43 -13.01
N LEU A 68 1.18 12.87 -11.79
CA LEU A 68 1.20 12.01 -10.61
C LEU A 68 0.19 10.86 -10.74
N SER A 69 -1.03 11.13 -11.18
CA SER A 69 -2.05 10.09 -11.36
C SER A 69 -1.68 9.07 -12.43
N LEU A 70 -1.10 9.51 -13.57
CA LEU A 70 -0.60 8.62 -14.61
C LEU A 70 0.58 7.76 -14.13
N LEU A 71 1.47 8.33 -13.32
CA LEU A 71 2.54 7.57 -12.66
C LEU A 71 1.97 6.49 -11.71
N CYS A 72 0.96 6.83 -10.91
CA CYS A 72 0.27 5.86 -10.05
C CYS A 72 -0.37 4.72 -10.85
N VAL A 73 -1.06 5.04 -11.96
CA VAL A 73 -1.65 4.01 -12.85
C VAL A 73 -0.57 3.14 -13.48
N SER A 74 0.53 3.75 -13.94
CA SER A 74 1.67 3.03 -14.54
C SER A 74 2.33 2.09 -13.54
N PHE A 75 2.51 2.54 -12.29
CA PHE A 75 3.04 1.72 -11.20
C PHE A 75 2.10 0.55 -10.87
N ALA A 76 0.80 0.82 -10.76
CA ALA A 76 -0.22 -0.20 -10.54
C ALA A 76 -0.25 -1.25 -11.69
N TYR A 77 -0.09 -0.81 -12.93
CA TYR A 77 0.01 -1.69 -14.09
C TYR A 77 1.30 -2.54 -14.04
N TYR A 78 2.45 -1.92 -13.75
CA TYR A 78 3.74 -2.60 -13.66
C TYR A 78 3.75 -3.72 -12.62
N ILE A 79 3.25 -3.43 -11.40
CA ILE A 79 3.08 -4.40 -10.31
C ILE A 79 2.36 -5.66 -10.79
N ARG A 80 1.32 -5.46 -11.60
CA ARG A 80 0.48 -6.56 -12.06
C ARG A 80 1.14 -7.37 -13.17
N VAL A 81 1.88 -6.72 -14.07
CA VAL A 81 2.53 -7.39 -15.21
C VAL A 81 3.69 -8.26 -14.75
N ARG A 82 4.47 -7.81 -13.77
CA ARG A 82 5.59 -8.58 -13.21
C ARG A 82 5.41 -8.76 -11.70
N PRO A 83 4.63 -9.77 -11.26
CA PRO A 83 4.56 -10.10 -9.84
C PRO A 83 5.94 -10.56 -9.37
N SER A 84 6.62 -9.70 -8.62
CA SER A 84 7.89 -10.01 -7.97
C SER A 84 7.64 -10.10 -6.47
N MET A 85 8.13 -11.15 -5.81
CA MET A 85 7.95 -11.34 -4.37
C MET A 85 8.44 -10.12 -3.56
N LYS A 86 9.53 -9.48 -4.00
CA LYS A 86 10.05 -8.26 -3.38
C LYS A 86 9.09 -7.08 -3.56
N MET A 87 8.48 -6.96 -4.75
CA MET A 87 7.50 -5.92 -5.07
C MET A 87 6.20 -6.13 -4.28
N ASN A 88 5.71 -7.36 -4.19
CA ASN A 88 4.50 -7.71 -3.43
C ASN A 88 4.68 -7.41 -1.95
N ARG A 89 5.85 -7.72 -1.38
CA ARG A 89 6.19 -7.31 -0.02
C ARG A 89 6.14 -5.79 0.15
N GLY A 90 6.75 -5.04 -0.76
CA GLY A 90 6.69 -3.58 -0.76
C GLY A 90 5.26 -3.05 -0.82
N LEU A 91 4.38 -3.68 -1.59
CA LEU A 91 2.96 -3.33 -1.67
C LEU A 91 2.20 -3.57 -0.38
N TYR A 92 2.42 -4.70 0.27
CA TYR A 92 1.81 -4.99 1.56
C TYR A 92 2.24 -3.98 2.62
N VAL A 93 3.52 -3.60 2.62
CA VAL A 93 4.04 -2.52 3.48
C VAL A 93 3.39 -1.18 3.14
N LEU A 94 3.33 -0.81 1.85
CA LEU A 94 2.72 0.44 1.39
C LEU A 94 1.23 0.51 1.75
N LEU A 95 0.49 -0.58 1.54
CA LEU A 95 -0.91 -0.75 1.93
C LEU A 95 -1.12 -0.81 3.45
N GLY A 96 -0.07 -1.03 4.24
CA GLY A 96 -0.13 -0.85 5.69
C GLY A 96 0.06 0.62 6.05
N ILE A 97 1.07 1.27 5.47
CA ILE A 97 1.41 2.68 5.70
C ILE A 97 0.23 3.58 5.34
N THR A 98 -0.40 3.38 4.17
CA THR A 98 -1.42 4.32 3.65
C THR A 98 -2.72 4.31 4.44
N PRO A 99 -3.51 3.23 4.54
CA PRO A 99 -4.73 3.24 5.32
C PRO A 99 -4.43 3.14 6.83
N ILE A 100 -3.63 2.17 7.29
CA ILE A 100 -3.48 1.91 8.74
C ILE A 100 -2.62 2.98 9.41
N GLY A 101 -1.45 3.27 8.83
CA GLY A 101 -0.54 4.29 9.37
C GLY A 101 -1.16 5.68 9.38
N PHE A 102 -1.82 6.08 8.29
CA PHE A 102 -2.54 7.35 8.22
C PHE A 102 -3.72 7.41 9.19
N SER A 103 -4.54 6.35 9.30
CA SER A 103 -5.63 6.31 10.27
C SER A 103 -5.13 6.45 11.71
N LEU A 104 -4.04 5.78 12.07
CA LEU A 104 -3.41 5.93 13.40
C LEU A 104 -2.93 7.36 13.64
N TRP A 105 -2.29 7.96 12.64
CA TRP A 105 -1.84 9.35 12.73
C TRP A 105 -3.02 10.33 12.88
N MET A 106 -4.11 10.11 12.15
CA MET A 106 -5.34 10.89 12.28
C MET A 106 -5.96 10.75 13.67
N VAL A 107 -6.00 9.54 14.24
CA VAL A 107 -6.46 9.33 15.61
C VAL A 107 -5.56 10.06 16.60
N LEU A 108 -4.24 10.02 16.43
CA LEU A 108 -3.29 10.75 17.28
C LEU A 108 -3.51 12.27 17.20
N ALA A 109 -3.75 12.79 15.99
CA ALA A 109 -4.00 14.20 15.75
C ALA A 109 -5.34 14.67 16.35
N LEU A 110 -6.40 13.86 16.24
CA LEU A 110 -7.75 14.23 16.68
C LEU A 110 -8.03 13.95 18.16
N SER A 111 -7.33 12.99 18.79
CA SER A 111 -7.55 12.58 20.18
C SER A 111 -7.01 13.55 21.24
N GLY A 112 -6.34 14.64 20.82
CA GLY A 112 -5.70 15.59 21.73
C GLY A 112 -4.33 15.12 22.28
N LEU A 113 -3.98 13.84 22.12
CA LEU A 113 -2.65 13.31 22.43
C LEU A 113 -1.54 14.02 21.65
N GLY A 114 -1.79 14.35 20.38
CA GLY A 114 -0.83 15.12 19.57
C GLY A 114 -0.52 16.50 20.18
N ARG A 115 -1.51 17.14 20.82
CA ARG A 115 -1.34 18.43 21.49
C ARG A 115 -0.51 18.29 22.76
N TRP A 116 -0.77 17.25 23.55
CA TRP A 116 0.05 16.93 24.72
C TRP A 116 1.51 16.68 24.34
N LEU A 117 1.75 15.88 23.30
CA LEU A 117 3.11 15.59 22.80
C LEU A 117 3.83 16.87 22.32
N THR A 118 3.09 17.73 21.64
CA THR A 118 3.58 19.03 21.14
C THR A 118 3.97 19.97 22.27
N ASN A 119 3.22 19.98 23.37
CA ASN A 119 3.55 20.82 24.53
C ASN A 119 4.84 20.38 25.23
N MET A 120 5.19 19.09 25.19
CA MET A 120 6.39 18.58 25.84
C MET A 120 7.66 18.72 25.01
N VAL A 121 7.59 18.44 23.70
CA VAL A 121 8.77 18.32 22.84
C VAL A 121 8.85 19.43 21.78
N GLY A 122 7.80 20.24 21.64
CA GLY A 122 7.66 21.24 20.59
C GLY A 122 6.98 20.67 19.34
N ALA A 123 6.46 21.57 18.49
CA ALA A 123 5.61 21.23 17.36
C ALA A 123 6.31 20.43 16.25
N PHE A 124 7.56 20.77 15.94
CA PHE A 124 8.29 20.11 14.86
C PHE A 124 8.75 18.69 15.25
N PRO A 125 9.38 18.48 16.42
CA PRO A 125 9.72 17.14 16.86
C PRO A 125 8.50 16.24 17.08
N SER A 126 7.39 16.78 17.62
CA SER A 126 6.17 16.01 17.85
C SER A 126 5.57 15.49 16.53
N LEU A 127 5.60 16.31 15.48
CA LEU A 127 5.12 15.93 14.15
C LEU A 127 5.97 14.80 13.57
N ILE A 128 7.30 14.90 13.63
CA ILE A 128 8.21 13.84 13.15
C ILE A 128 7.98 12.54 13.92
N ILE A 129 7.90 12.60 15.25
CA ILE A 129 7.68 11.42 16.09
C ILE A 129 6.33 10.78 15.74
N GLY A 130 5.26 11.59 15.65
CA GLY A 130 3.93 11.10 15.29
C GLY A 130 3.92 10.43 13.91
N TRP A 131 4.56 11.03 12.92
CA TRP A 131 4.70 10.44 11.58
C TRP A 131 5.47 9.13 11.63
N VAL A 132 6.70 9.16 12.16
CA VAL A 132 7.60 7.99 12.17
C VAL A 132 6.94 6.82 12.91
N VAL A 133 6.35 7.06 14.08
CA VAL A 133 5.73 6.00 14.88
C VAL A 133 4.50 5.43 14.17
N CYS A 134 3.54 6.26 13.76
CA CYS A 134 2.30 5.79 13.14
C CYS A 134 2.54 5.07 11.82
N PHE A 135 3.41 5.61 10.95
CA PHE A 135 3.73 4.97 9.68
C PHE A 135 4.60 3.72 9.85
N SER A 136 5.51 3.67 10.82
CA SER A 136 6.27 2.45 11.12
C SER A 136 5.36 1.33 11.61
N ILE A 137 4.39 1.63 12.49
CA ILE A 137 3.38 0.66 12.94
C ILE A 137 2.56 0.17 11.73
N GLY A 138 2.07 1.08 10.89
CA GLY A 138 1.37 0.74 9.65
C GLY A 138 2.19 -0.18 8.74
N ALA A 139 3.47 0.13 8.53
CA ALA A 139 4.40 -0.67 7.74
C ALA A 139 4.59 -2.09 8.30
N LEU A 140 4.77 -2.21 9.62
CA LEU A 140 4.93 -3.50 10.30
C LEU A 140 3.67 -4.36 10.20
N ILE A 141 2.49 -3.75 10.38
CA ILE A 141 1.21 -4.44 10.23
C ILE A 141 1.04 -4.90 8.77
N GLY A 142 1.37 -4.03 7.81
CA GLY A 142 1.36 -4.36 6.38
C GLY A 142 2.26 -5.56 6.06
N ASP A 143 3.52 -5.55 6.51
CA ASP A 143 4.47 -6.67 6.35
C ASP A 143 3.94 -7.95 7.00
N TRP A 144 3.32 -7.85 8.17
CA TRP A 144 2.74 -8.99 8.88
C TRP A 144 1.54 -9.61 8.15
N ILE A 145 0.64 -8.79 7.61
CA ILE A 145 -0.47 -9.24 6.76
C ILE A 145 0.09 -9.91 5.49
N GLY A 146 1.11 -9.31 4.88
CA GLY A 146 1.82 -9.86 3.73
C GLY A 146 2.40 -11.24 4.03
N LYS A 147 3.12 -11.40 5.15
CA LYS A 147 3.66 -12.70 5.60
C LYS A 147 2.57 -13.75 5.76
N ARG A 148 1.44 -13.40 6.38
CA ARG A 148 0.30 -14.34 6.56
C ARG A 148 -0.32 -14.79 5.24
N ARG A 149 -0.28 -13.94 4.21
CA ARG A 149 -0.76 -14.26 2.85
C ARG A 149 0.35 -14.78 1.94
N ASN A 150 1.52 -15.09 2.48
CA ASN A 150 2.73 -15.44 1.72
C ASN A 150 3.04 -14.46 0.57
N TYR A 151 2.66 -13.18 0.75
CA TYR A 151 2.77 -12.11 -0.24
C TYR A 151 2.05 -12.37 -1.57
N HIS A 152 1.07 -13.28 -1.60
CA HIS A 152 0.14 -13.38 -2.72
C HIS A 152 -0.82 -12.20 -2.70
N LEU A 153 -0.90 -11.47 -3.80
CA LEU A 153 -1.88 -10.40 -3.93
C LEU A 153 -3.25 -11.04 -4.20
N PRO A 154 -4.36 -10.51 -3.65
CA PRO A 154 -5.70 -11.06 -3.88
C PRO A 154 -6.16 -11.03 -5.35
N LEU A 155 -5.38 -10.40 -6.23
CA LEU A 155 -5.65 -10.24 -7.66
C LEU A 155 -4.58 -10.86 -8.56
N SER A 156 -3.56 -11.55 -7.99
CA SER A 156 -2.68 -12.41 -8.79
C SER A 156 -3.41 -13.74 -8.99
N PRO A 157 -3.83 -14.08 -10.22
CA PRO A 157 -4.41 -15.38 -10.51
C PRO A 157 -3.40 -16.51 -10.28
#